data_AF-A0A352XUX9-F1
#
_entry.id   AF-A0A352XUX9-F1
#
_cell.length_a   1.000
_cell.length_b   1.000
_cell.length_c   1.000
_cell.angle_alpha   90.00
_cell.angle_beta   90.00
_cell.angle_gamma   90.00
#
_symmetry.space_group_name_H-M   'P 1'
#
loop_
_entity.id
_entity.type
_entity.pdbx_description
1 polymer ?
#
loop_
_entity_poly.entity_id
_entity_poly.type
_entity_poly.pdbx_seq_one_letter_code
_entity_poly.pdbx_strand_id
1 'polypeptide(L)'
;DCAFDIATLLFYAYDEPTLRELLWQHLLQRASLNLLSVYMAHLILRQVDWSLRFYDQGTIERYLSRGRTILQDITQRTQTSH
;
A
#
# COMPACT_ATOMS: atom_id res chain seq x y z
N ASP A 1 11.64 -10.01 4.45
CA ASP A 1 12.20 -8.76 4.98
C ASP A 1 11.16 -8.18 5.92
N CYS A 2 11.53 -7.88 7.17
CA CYS A 2 10.61 -7.36 8.18
C CYS A 2 9.86 -6.10 7.70
N ALA A 3 10.53 -5.22 6.94
CA ALA A 3 9.86 -4.04 6.37
C ALA A 3 8.79 -4.42 5.34
N PHE A 4 9.02 -5.45 4.53
CA PHE A 4 8.04 -5.95 3.57
C PHE A 4 6.82 -6.57 4.26
N ASP A 5 7.01 -7.26 5.40
CA ASP A 5 5.90 -7.84 6.17
C ASP A 5 4.99 -6.75 6.76
N ILE A 6 5.58 -5.67 7.30
CA ILE A 6 4.83 -4.51 7.79
C ILE A 6 4.14 -3.77 6.63
N ALA A 7 4.79 -3.65 5.47
CA ALA A 7 4.17 -3.08 4.26
C ALA A 7 2.96 -3.89 3.80
N THR A 8 3.04 -5.22 3.92
CA THR A 8 1.92 -6.13 3.64
C THR A 8 0.77 -5.89 4.62
N LEU A 9 1.06 -5.75 5.92
CA LEU A 9 0.05 -5.44 6.92
C LEU A 9 -0.62 -4.08 6.65
N LEU A 10 0.17 -3.05 6.34
CA LEU A 10 -0.33 -1.72 5.98
C LEU A 10 -1.26 -1.78 4.77
N PHE A 11 -0.90 -2.53 3.72
CA PHE A 11 -1.74 -2.69 2.54
C PHE A 11 -3.12 -3.28 2.87
N TYR A 12 -3.20 -4.28 3.76
CA TYR A 12 -4.48 -4.87 4.11
C TYR A 12 -5.30 -4.02 5.07
N ALA A 13 -4.64 -3.29 5.98
CA ALA A 13 -5.24 -2.39 6.95
C ALA A 13 -5.50 -0.96 6.41
N TYR A 14 -5.35 -0.72 5.11
CA TYR A 14 -5.34 0.63 4.55
C TYR A 14 -6.62 1.44 4.76
N ASP A 15 -7.75 0.75 4.91
CA ASP A 15 -9.06 1.37 5.11
C ASP A 15 -9.28 1.79 6.58
N GLU A 16 -8.41 1.37 7.50
CA GLU A 16 -8.43 1.74 8.92
C GLU A 16 -7.46 2.90 9.18
N PRO A 17 -7.94 4.16 9.30
CA PRO A 17 -7.05 5.34 9.26
C PRO A 17 -6.00 5.35 10.38
N THR A 18 -6.40 4.94 11.59
CA THR A 18 -5.51 4.89 12.76
C THR A 18 -4.39 3.86 12.57
N LEU A 19 -4.72 2.66 12.07
CA LEU A 19 -3.73 1.62 11.82
C LEU A 19 -2.84 1.99 10.64
N ARG A 20 -3.43 2.58 9.58
CA ARG A 20 -2.68 3.05 8.41
C ARG A 20 -1.57 4.01 8.82
N GLU A 21 -1.89 5.05 9.59
CA GLU A 21 -0.89 6.06 9.97
C GLU A 21 0.17 5.48 10.93
N LEU A 22 -0.25 4.64 11.89
CA LEU A 22 0.68 3.94 12.80
C LEU A 22 1.70 3.10 12.02
N LEU A 23 1.21 2.25 11.12
CA LEU A 23 2.06 1.34 10.33
C LEU A 23 2.94 2.11 9.35
N TRP A 24 2.42 3.21 8.78
CA TRP A 24 3.19 4.09 7.90
C TRP A 24 4.40 4.68 8.62
N GLN A 25 4.19 5.26 9.81
CA GLN A 25 5.27 5.80 10.63
C GLN A 25 6.29 4.73 11.01
N HIS A 26 5.82 3.52 11.36
CA HIS A 26 6.70 2.39 11.66
C HIS A 26 7.56 1.94 10.46
N LEU A 27 7.02 2.04 9.24
CA LEU A 27 7.76 1.71 8.02
C LEU A 27 8.81 2.76 7.69
N LEU A 28 8.50 4.05 7.85
CA LEU A 28 9.47 5.13 7.60
C LEU A 28 10.68 5.11 8.54
N GLN A 29 10.54 4.48 9.72
CA GLN A 29 11.67 4.24 10.62
C GLN A 29 12.62 3.13 10.13
N ARG A 30 12.20 2.30 9.16
CA ARG A 30 12.90 1.08 8.73
C ARG A 30 13.28 1.09 7.25
N ALA A 31 12.56 1.85 6.43
CA ALA A 31 12.73 1.89 4.99
C ALA A 31 12.57 3.33 4.49
N SER A 32 13.33 3.67 3.45
CA SER A 32 13.12 4.93 2.73
C SER A 32 11.75 4.93 2.04
N LEU A 33 11.22 6.12 1.79
CA LEU A 33 9.97 6.28 1.04
C LEU A 33 10.05 5.64 -0.36
N ASN A 34 11.23 5.68 -1.01
CA ASN A 34 11.45 5.03 -2.30
C ASN A 34 11.31 3.50 -2.20
N LEU A 35 11.91 2.87 -1.18
CA LEU A 35 11.78 1.43 -0.98
C LEU A 35 10.33 1.04 -0.64
N LEU A 36 9.67 1.81 0.22
CA LEU A 36 8.25 1.62 0.53
C LEU A 36 7.37 1.72 -0.72
N SER A 37 7.67 2.65 -1.62
CA SER A 37 6.94 2.82 -2.88
C SER A 37 7.03 1.58 -3.77
N VAL A 38 8.21 0.95 -3.83
CA VAL A 38 8.40 -0.32 -4.56
C VAL A 38 7.60 -1.45 -3.91
N TYR A 39 7.61 -1.55 -2.58
CA TYR A 39 6.81 -2.57 -1.86
C TYR A 39 5.32 -2.40 -2.12
N MET A 40 4.81 -1.16 -2.07
CA MET A 40 3.40 -0.88 -2.33
C MET A 40 3.01 -1.17 -3.78
N ALA A 41 3.82 -0.76 -4.75
CA ALA A 41 3.58 -1.06 -6.17
C ALA A 41 3.52 -2.58 -6.41
N HIS A 42 4.44 -3.34 -5.79
CA HIS A 42 4.43 -4.80 -5.86
C HIS A 42 3.15 -5.40 -5.26
N LEU A 43 2.74 -4.97 -4.07
CA LEU A 43 1.54 -5.47 -3.40
C LEU A 43 0.25 -5.16 -4.17
N ILE A 44 0.14 -3.94 -4.71
CA ILE A 44 -0.98 -3.53 -5.56
C ILE A 44 -1.06 -4.44 -6.79
N LEU A 45 0.04 -4.59 -7.52
CA LEU A 45 0.06 -5.44 -8.72
C LEU A 45 -0.31 -6.89 -8.40
N ARG A 46 0.29 -7.45 -7.35
CA ARG A 46 0.02 -8.83 -6.89
C ARG A 46 -1.46 -9.02 -6.55
N GLN A 47 -2.04 -8.09 -5.79
CA GLN A 47 -3.42 -8.22 -5.33
C GLN A 47 -4.43 -8.00 -6.45
N VAL A 48 -4.17 -7.07 -7.37
CA VAL A 48 -5.04 -6.82 -8.54
C VAL A 48 -4.98 -7.98 -9.53
N ASP A 49 -3.79 -8.51 -9.85
CA ASP A 49 -3.69 -9.70 -10.72
C ASP A 49 -4.44 -10.89 -10.11
N TRP A 50 -4.28 -11.11 -8.81
CA TRP A 50 -4.98 -12.18 -8.11
C TRP A 50 -6.50 -11.96 -8.07
N SER A 51 -6.97 -10.74 -7.83
CA SER A 51 -8.41 -10.46 -7.82
C SER A 51 -9.06 -10.65 -9.20
N LEU A 52 -8.37 -10.26 -10.27
CA LEU A 52 -8.83 -10.47 -11.65
C LEU A 52 -9.00 -11.95 -12.01
N ARG A 53 -8.16 -12.82 -11.46
CA ARG A 53 -8.19 -14.26 -11.77
C ARG A 53 -9.27 -15.03 -11.01
N PHE A 54 -9.60 -14.60 -9.79
CA PHE A 54 -10.30 -15.45 -8.83
C PHE A 54 -11.53 -14.83 -8.14
N TYR A 55 -11.82 -13.54 -8.35
CA TYR A 55 -12.85 -12.83 -7.60
C TYR A 55 -13.85 -12.07 -8.49
N ASP A 56 -14.96 -11.65 -7.88
CA ASP A 56 -15.99 -10.85 -8.52
C ASP A 56 -15.54 -9.40 -8.81
N GLN A 57 -16.32 -8.72 -9.66
CA GLN A 57 -16.09 -7.35 -10.08
C GLN A 57 -15.98 -6.36 -8.91
N GLY A 58 -16.79 -6.51 -7.85
CA GLY A 58 -16.74 -5.63 -6.68
C GLY A 58 -15.44 -5.77 -5.90
N THR A 59 -14.93 -7.00 -5.78
CA THR A 59 -13.62 -7.27 -5.17
C THR A 59 -12.47 -6.68 -6.02
N ILE A 60 -12.56 -6.79 -7.35
CA ILE A 60 -11.58 -6.19 -8.27
C ILE A 60 -11.54 -4.67 -8.09
N GLU A 61 -12.72 -4.02 -8.13
CA GLU A 61 -12.85 -2.57 -7.98
C GLU A 61 -12.35 -2.07 -6.63
N ARG A 62 -12.61 -2.82 -5.55
CA ARG A 62 -12.09 -2.51 -4.20
C ARG A 62 -10.57 -2.41 -4.20
N TYR A 63 -9.87 -3.39 -4.78
CA TYR A 63 -8.41 -3.39 -4.77
C TYR A 63 -7.81 -2.38 -5.77
N LEU A 64 -8.48 -2.12 -6.90
CA LEU A 64 -8.09 -1.02 -7.80
C LEU A 64 -8.21 0.34 -7.11
N SER A 65 -9.33 0.58 -6.40
CA SER A 65 -9.56 1.81 -5.64
C SER A 65 -8.50 1.99 -4.56
N ARG A 66 -8.26 0.95 -3.75
CA ARG A 66 -7.20 0.97 -2.73
C ARG A 66 -5.82 1.26 -3.32
N GLY A 67 -5.47 0.62 -4.44
CA GLY A 67 -4.20 0.86 -5.12
C GLY A 67 -4.04 2.30 -5.58
N ARG A 68 -5.10 2.92 -6.12
CA ARG A 68 -5.09 4.34 -6.50
C ARG A 68 -4.87 5.25 -5.28
N THR A 69 -5.57 5.01 -4.18
CA THR A 69 -5.40 5.79 -2.94
C THR A 69 -3.97 5.68 -2.41
N ILE A 70 -3.41 4.48 -2.37
CA ILE A 70 -2.02 4.26 -1.93
C ILE A 70 -1.03 5.05 -2.80
N LEU A 71 -1.18 4.98 -4.13
CA LEU A 71 -0.29 5.70 -5.06
C LEU A 71 -0.41 7.22 -4.91
N GLN A 72 -1.61 7.75 -4.67
CA GLN A 72 -1.83 9.16 -4.38
C GLN A 72 -1.14 9.59 -3.08
N ASP A 73 -1.28 8.81 -2.01
CA ASP A 73 -0.66 9.11 -0.71
C ASP A 73 0.87 9.06 -0.80
N ILE A 74 1.44 8.10 -1.54
CA ILE A 74 2.89 8.05 -1.80
C ILE A 74 3.33 9.32 -2.53
N THR A 75 2.63 9.69 -3.61
CA THR A 75 2.97 10.88 -4.42
C THR A 75 2.95 12.15 -3.57
N GLN A 76 1.91 12.33 -2.75
CA GLN A 76 1.79 13.48 -1.86
C GLN A 76 2.95 13.54 -0.86
N ARG A 77 3.33 12.40 -0.26
CA ARG A 77 4.40 12.33 0.74
C ARG A 77 5.78 12.57 0.12
N THR A 78 6.01 12.12 -1.11
CA THR A 78 7.24 12.41 -1.86
C THR A 78 7.38 13.92 -2.12
N GLN A 79 6.27 14.61 -2.44
CA GLN A 79 6.29 16.05 -2.68
C GLN A 79 6.55 16.87 -1.40
N THR A 80 6.07 16.43 -0.24
CA THR A 80 6.28 17.11 1.05
C THR A 80 7.66 16.86 1.69
N SER A 81 8.46 15.95 1.14
CA SER A 81 9.79 15.60 1.68
C SER A 81 10.93 16.41 1.04
N HIS A 82 10.59 17.45 0.26
CA HIS A 82 11.49 18.45 -0.34
C HIS A 82 11.32 19.80 0.34
#